data_AF-A0A1J0VMC8-F1
#
_entry.id   AF-A0A1J0VMC8-F1
#
_cell.length_a   1.000
_cell.length_b   1.000
_cell.length_c   1.000
_cell.angle_alpha   90.00
_cell.angle_beta   90.00
_cell.angle_gamma   90.00
#
_symmetry.space_group_name_H-M   'P 1'
#
loop_
_entity.id
_entity.type
_entity.pdbx_description
1 polymer ?
#
loop_
_entity_poly.entity_id
_entity_poly.type
_entity_poly.pdbx_seq_one_letter_code
_entity_poly.pdbx_strand_id
1 'polypeptide(L)'
;MWFRILDLEDRVTLLAEPDTPLPPSLVAKIVRDHGPVVTSTTWVNNPQDEQEWHLAPMLAAELTRRRDQLLIWWDMLSAEHRALFVEHRNERLPDGYAAVVVGAFGVGTTVNEADSVEFTPIARDFLEWKARELAT
;
A
#
# COMPACT_ATOMS: atom_id res chain seq x y z
N MET A 1 -1.44 4.29 13.81
CA MET A 1 -1.52 4.03 12.36
C MET A 1 -1.34 2.53 12.13
N TRP A 2 -2.44 1.77 12.02
CA TRP A 2 -2.44 0.29 12.03
C TRP A 2 -1.72 -0.35 10.82
N PHE A 3 -1.69 0.33 9.68
CA PHE A 3 -1.07 -0.21 8.46
C PHE A 3 0.47 -0.27 8.57
N ARG A 4 1.11 0.74 9.19
CA ARG A 4 2.60 0.85 9.25
C ARG A 4 3.29 -0.17 10.15
N ILE A 5 2.54 -0.85 11.00
CA ILE A 5 3.05 -1.80 11.99
C ILE A 5 2.92 -3.26 11.52
N LEU A 6 2.19 -3.48 10.43
CA LEU A 6 2.26 -4.73 9.68
C LEU A 6 3.63 -4.86 9.03
N ASP A 7 4.07 -6.10 8.78
CA ASP A 7 5.27 -6.33 8.00
C ASP A 7 5.09 -5.89 6.54
N LEU A 8 6.19 -5.75 5.81
CA LEU A 8 6.15 -5.27 4.43
C LEU A 8 5.29 -6.17 3.52
N GLU A 9 5.31 -7.48 3.76
CA GLU A 9 4.55 -8.45 2.96
C GLU A 9 3.05 -8.28 3.15
N ASP A 10 2.59 -8.17 4.39
CA ASP A 10 1.20 -7.91 4.74
C ASP A 10 0.75 -6.54 4.17
N ARG A 11 1.59 -5.50 4.28
CA ARG A 11 1.27 -4.18 3.71
C ARG A 11 1.13 -4.21 2.19
N VAL A 12 2.05 -4.87 1.49
CA VAL A 12 2.01 -5.01 0.03
C VAL A 12 0.78 -5.80 -0.40
N THR A 13 0.48 -6.90 0.29
CA THR A 13 -0.69 -7.74 0.00
C THR A 13 -1.99 -6.96 0.16
N LEU A 14 -2.17 -6.29 1.30
CA LEU A 14 -3.34 -5.45 1.57
C LEU A 14 -3.46 -4.25 0.63
N LEU A 15 -2.34 -3.71 0.17
CA LEU A 15 -2.34 -2.60 -0.79
C LEU A 15 -2.71 -3.06 -2.19
N ALA A 16 -2.23 -4.23 -2.63
CA ALA A 16 -2.56 -4.80 -3.93
C ALA A 16 -4.05 -5.18 -3.98
N GLU A 17 -4.55 -5.81 -2.92
CA GLU A 17 -5.90 -6.39 -2.86
C GLU A 17 -6.65 -5.98 -1.57
N PRO A 18 -7.12 -4.72 -1.43
CA PRO A 18 -7.74 -4.26 -0.19
C PRO A 18 -9.08 -4.90 0.16
N ASP A 19 -9.78 -5.45 -0.84
CA ASP A 19 -11.14 -6.00 -0.72
C ASP A 19 -11.14 -7.54 -0.59
N THR A 20 -10.01 -8.22 -0.70
CA THR A 20 -9.95 -9.69 -0.66
C THR A 20 -10.04 -10.23 0.77
N PRO A 21 -10.50 -11.49 0.94
CA PRO A 21 -10.45 -12.17 2.23
C PRO A 21 -9.03 -12.17 2.80
N LEU A 22 -8.93 -11.85 4.08
CA LEU A 22 -7.68 -11.80 4.80
C LEU A 22 -7.18 -13.22 5.14
N PRO A 23 -5.88 -13.50 4.96
CA PRO A 23 -5.28 -14.73 5.46
C PRO A 23 -5.50 -14.86 6.98
N PRO A 24 -5.81 -16.06 7.51
CA PRO A 24 -6.03 -16.26 8.95
C PRO A 24 -4.87 -15.78 9.83
N SER A 25 -3.63 -15.88 9.33
CA SER A 25 -2.43 -15.36 10.00
C SER A 25 -2.47 -13.83 10.18
N LEU A 26 -2.92 -13.11 9.15
CA LEU A 26 -3.04 -11.66 9.16
C LEU A 26 -4.22 -11.20 10.04
N VAL A 27 -5.33 -11.91 10.00
CA VAL A 27 -6.47 -11.70 10.93
C VAL A 27 -5.99 -11.83 12.37
N ALA A 28 -5.25 -12.89 12.71
CA ALA A 28 -4.74 -13.10 14.05
C ALA A 28 -3.82 -11.97 14.53
N LYS A 29 -2.95 -11.44 13.65
CA LYS A 29 -2.10 -10.27 13.93
C LYS A 29 -2.96 -9.02 14.18
N ILE A 30 -3.87 -8.70 13.26
CA ILE A 30 -4.68 -7.47 13.31
C ILE A 30 -5.64 -7.49 14.51
N VAL A 31 -6.33 -8.61 14.76
CA VAL A 31 -7.27 -8.74 15.89
C VAL A 31 -6.55 -8.64 17.23
N ARG A 32 -5.39 -9.30 17.37
CA ARG A 32 -4.60 -9.30 18.61
C ARG A 32 -4.09 -7.90 18.96
N ASP A 33 -3.64 -7.16 17.97
CA ASP A 33 -2.87 -5.94 18.21
C ASP A 33 -3.69 -4.65 17.99
N HIS A 34 -4.80 -4.68 17.21
CA HIS A 34 -5.43 -3.46 16.68
C HIS A 34 -6.96 -3.37 16.76
N GLY A 35 -7.69 -4.41 17.18
CA GLY A 35 -9.15 -4.30 17.35
C GLY A 35 -9.92 -4.09 16.03
N PRO A 36 -10.86 -3.12 15.91
CA PRO A 36 -11.94 -3.08 14.90
C PRO A 36 -11.50 -2.75 13.46
N VAL A 37 -10.28 -3.15 13.08
CA VAL A 37 -9.70 -3.04 11.74
C VAL A 37 -10.26 -4.11 10.79
N VAL A 38 -10.78 -5.22 11.32
CA VAL A 38 -11.40 -6.31 10.55
C VAL A 38 -12.91 -6.41 10.78
N THR A 39 -13.62 -6.87 9.77
CA THR A 39 -15.04 -7.21 9.82
C THR A 39 -15.27 -8.58 9.23
N SER A 40 -16.18 -9.37 9.79
CA SER A 40 -16.62 -10.63 9.20
C SER A 40 -17.93 -10.43 8.44
N THR A 41 -18.02 -10.95 7.23
CA THR A 41 -19.28 -11.03 6.49
C THR A 41 -19.98 -12.36 6.78
N THR A 42 -20.92 -12.38 7.74
CA THR A 42 -21.83 -13.52 7.91
C THR A 42 -22.96 -13.44 6.89
N TRP A 43 -22.96 -14.32 5.88
CA TRP A 43 -24.18 -14.64 5.12
C TRP A 43 -24.95 -15.73 5.88
N VAL A 44 -26.15 -15.42 6.34
CA VAL A 44 -26.94 -16.25 7.29
C VAL A 44 -27.50 -17.55 6.67
N ASN A 45 -27.05 -17.98 5.49
CA ASN A 45 -27.67 -19.09 4.76
C ASN A 45 -26.83 -20.37 4.63
N ASN A 46 -25.61 -20.44 5.19
CA ASN A 46 -24.86 -21.70 5.15
C ASN A 46 -23.98 -21.89 6.40
N PRO A 47 -24.24 -22.89 7.26
CA PRO A 47 -23.42 -23.18 8.44
C PRO A 47 -22.04 -23.77 8.11
N GLN A 48 -21.70 -23.89 6.82
CA GLN A 48 -20.39 -24.28 6.31
C GLN A 48 -19.56 -23.10 5.78
N ASP A 49 -20.10 -21.87 5.75
CA ASP A 49 -19.31 -20.72 5.35
C ASP A 49 -18.31 -20.42 6.47
N GLU A 50 -17.07 -20.88 6.26
CA GLU A 50 -15.92 -20.44 7.05
C GLU A 50 -15.95 -18.92 7.08
N GLN A 51 -15.90 -18.34 8.27
CA GLN A 51 -16.05 -16.90 8.46
C GLN A 51 -14.93 -16.17 7.71
N GLU A 52 -15.24 -15.64 6.52
CA GLU A 52 -14.29 -14.83 5.75
C GLU A 52 -14.13 -13.48 6.43
N TRP A 53 -12.90 -13.19 6.84
CA TRP A 53 -12.53 -11.93 7.44
C TRP A 53 -12.06 -10.98 6.36
N HIS A 54 -12.60 -9.77 6.36
CA HIS A 54 -12.19 -8.69 5.48
C HIS A 54 -11.66 -7.52 6.31
N LEU A 55 -10.92 -6.62 5.66
CA LEU A 55 -10.73 -5.28 6.24
C LEU A 55 -12.09 -4.61 6.43
N ALA A 56 -12.20 -3.80 7.49
CA ALA A 56 -13.36 -2.96 7.68
C ALA A 56 -13.60 -2.10 6.42
N PRO A 57 -14.85 -1.96 5.93
CA PRO A 57 -15.13 -1.34 4.63
C PRO A 57 -14.51 0.05 4.43
N MET A 58 -14.47 0.85 5.49
CA MET A 58 -13.85 2.19 5.46
C MET A 58 -12.34 2.13 5.21
N LEU A 59 -11.66 1.11 5.73
CA LEU A 59 -10.22 0.93 5.58
C LEU A 59 -9.87 0.35 4.22
N ALA A 60 -10.64 -0.63 3.74
CA ALA A 60 -10.52 -1.15 2.38
C ALA A 60 -10.69 -0.02 1.36
N ALA A 61 -11.75 0.79 1.48
CA ALA A 61 -12.02 1.92 0.61
C ALA A 61 -10.88 2.97 0.61
N GLU A 62 -10.29 3.27 1.77
CA GLU A 62 -9.16 4.20 1.86
C GLU A 62 -7.88 3.63 1.22
N LEU A 63 -7.60 2.33 1.40
CA LEU A 63 -6.46 1.68 0.74
C LEU A 63 -6.65 1.63 -0.77
N THR A 64 -7.85 1.25 -1.25
CA THR A 64 -8.23 1.28 -2.67
C THR A 64 -8.03 2.67 -3.26
N ARG A 65 -8.56 3.71 -2.60
CA ARG A 65 -8.41 5.10 -3.06
C ARG A 65 -6.93 5.50 -3.20
N ARG A 66 -6.08 5.12 -2.24
CA ARG A 66 -4.64 5.43 -2.29
C ARG A 66 -3.91 4.62 -3.36
N ARG A 67 -4.23 3.34 -3.50
CA ARG A 67 -3.70 2.46 -4.56
C ARG A 67 -4.01 3.05 -5.92
N ASP A 68 -5.26 3.46 -6.15
CA ASP A 68 -5.69 3.98 -7.45
C ASP A 68 -4.99 5.31 -7.80
N GLN A 69 -4.78 6.19 -6.81
CA GLN A 69 -3.97 7.41 -7.00
C GLN A 69 -2.53 7.09 -7.41
N LEU A 70 -1.92 6.09 -6.78
CA LEU A 70 -0.58 5.63 -7.10
C LEU A 70 -0.48 4.96 -8.46
N LEU A 71 -1.50 4.20 -8.86
CA LEU A 71 -1.59 3.61 -10.20
C LEU A 71 -1.67 4.69 -11.27
N ILE A 72 -2.50 5.71 -11.09
CA ILE A 72 -2.58 6.85 -12.03
C ILE A 72 -1.22 7.54 -12.16
N TRP A 73 -0.55 7.79 -11.04
CA TRP A 73 0.81 8.35 -11.08
C TRP A 73 1.79 7.45 -11.83
N TRP A 74 1.83 6.17 -11.49
CA TRP A 74 2.69 5.17 -12.11
C TRP A 74 2.50 5.10 -13.62
N ASP A 75 1.24 5.17 -14.06
CA ASP A 75 0.87 5.12 -15.47
C ASP A 75 1.36 6.35 -16.26
N MET A 76 1.51 7.51 -15.60
CA MET A 76 2.08 8.72 -16.20
C MET A 76 3.61 8.70 -16.30
N LEU A 77 4.30 7.78 -15.61
CA LEU A 77 5.75 7.70 -15.64
C LEU A 77 6.27 7.05 -16.93
N SER A 78 7.41 7.55 -17.41
CA SER A 78 8.20 6.85 -18.42
C SER A 78 8.73 5.52 -17.88
N ALA A 79 9.06 4.58 -18.78
CA ALA A 79 9.65 3.30 -18.38
C ALA A 79 10.96 3.47 -17.59
N GLU A 80 11.77 4.47 -17.95
CA GLU A 80 13.01 4.82 -17.25
C GLU A 80 12.74 5.26 -15.80
N HIS A 81 11.75 6.14 -15.58
CA HIS A 81 11.37 6.57 -14.23
C HIS A 81 10.78 5.41 -13.41
N ARG A 82 9.98 4.53 -14.04
CA ARG A 82 9.44 3.33 -13.37
C ARG A 82 10.56 2.43 -12.85
N ALA A 83 11.56 2.15 -13.68
CA ALA A 83 12.72 1.33 -13.31
C ALA A 83 13.52 2.00 -12.18
N LEU A 84 13.84 3.29 -12.33
CA LEU A 84 14.61 4.05 -11.35
C LEU A 84 13.91 4.10 -9.99
N PHE A 85 12.61 4.39 -9.96
CA PHE A 85 11.88 4.47 -8.69
C PHE A 85 11.69 3.11 -8.02
N VAL A 86 11.58 2.03 -8.79
CA VAL A 86 11.59 0.67 -8.23
C VAL A 86 12.94 0.33 -7.61
N GLU A 87 14.04 0.64 -8.31
CA GLU A 87 15.40 0.38 -7.83
C GLU A 87 15.71 1.15 -6.54
N HIS A 88 15.38 2.45 -6.53
CA HIS A 88 15.66 3.37 -5.42
C HIS A 88 14.45 3.57 -4.47
N ARG A 89 13.49 2.64 -4.43
CA ARG A 89 12.23 2.80 -3.67
C ARG A 89 12.40 3.05 -2.18
N ASN A 90 13.49 2.56 -1.59
CA ASN A 90 13.81 2.73 -0.16
C ASN A 90 14.87 3.82 0.10
N GLU A 91 15.30 4.52 -0.95
CA GLU A 91 16.37 5.50 -0.89
C GLU A 91 15.82 6.93 -0.96
N ARG A 92 16.71 7.89 -0.70
CA ARG A 92 16.46 9.30 -1.01
C ARG A 92 16.88 9.58 -2.43
N LEU A 93 16.07 10.34 -3.14
CA LEU A 93 16.35 10.76 -4.52
C LEU A 93 16.85 12.21 -4.53
N PRO A 94 17.65 12.58 -5.54
CA PRO A 94 18.00 13.99 -5.79
C PRO A 94 16.77 14.88 -6.00
N ASP A 95 16.83 16.15 -5.62
CA ASP A 95 15.73 17.13 -5.76
C ASP A 95 15.21 17.30 -7.20
N GLY A 96 16.03 16.97 -8.21
CA GLY A 96 15.58 16.92 -9.60
C GLY A 96 14.37 16.00 -9.84
N TYR A 97 14.12 15.04 -8.96
CA TYR A 97 12.95 14.15 -8.99
C TYR A 97 11.77 14.66 -8.16
N ALA A 98 11.89 15.77 -7.44
CA ALA A 98 10.87 16.27 -6.52
C ALA A 98 9.53 16.49 -7.23
N ALA A 99 9.51 17.13 -8.41
CA ALA A 99 8.28 17.35 -9.16
C ALA A 99 7.58 16.04 -9.55
N VAL A 100 8.36 15.00 -9.87
CA VAL A 100 7.83 13.70 -10.27
C VAL A 100 7.30 12.92 -9.07
N VAL A 101 8.01 12.99 -7.93
CA VAL A 101 7.61 12.33 -6.66
C VAL A 101 6.41 13.04 -6.02
N VAL A 102 6.36 14.38 -6.06
CA VAL A 102 5.18 15.16 -5.63
C VAL A 102 3.98 14.84 -6.53
N GLY A 103 4.20 14.57 -7.82
CA GLY A 103 3.17 14.04 -8.71
C GLY A 103 2.54 12.73 -8.24
N ALA A 104 3.25 11.94 -7.42
CA ALA A 104 2.74 10.71 -6.82
C ALA A 104 1.69 10.96 -5.74
N PHE A 105 1.73 12.12 -5.09
CA PHE A 105 0.85 12.46 -3.99
C PHE A 105 0.79 13.98 -3.73
N GLY A 106 -0.42 14.54 -3.67
CA GLY A 106 -0.71 15.79 -2.95
C GLY A 106 -0.60 15.67 -1.42
N VAL A 107 0.22 14.75 -0.89
CA VAL A 107 0.41 14.49 0.55
C VAL A 107 1.88 14.19 0.83
N GLY A 108 2.60 15.22 1.30
CA GLY A 108 3.77 15.15 2.17
C GLY A 108 4.99 14.39 1.64
N THR A 109 5.67 14.93 0.62
CA THR A 109 7.12 14.77 0.55
C THR A 109 7.72 15.41 1.81
N THR A 110 8.46 14.65 2.60
CA THR A 110 9.35 15.23 3.61
C THR A 110 10.55 15.78 2.85
N VAL A 111 10.41 17.01 2.35
CA VAL A 111 11.53 17.81 1.86
C VAL A 111 12.39 18.10 3.09
N ASN A 112 13.56 17.49 3.18
CA ASN A 112 14.50 17.76 4.26
C ASN A 112 15.88 17.97 3.67
N GLU A 113 16.53 19.06 4.12
CA GLU A 113 17.81 19.63 3.65
C GLU A 113 17.91 19.78 2.13
N ALA A 114 17.57 20.98 1.63
CA ALA A 114 17.86 21.64 0.34
C ALA A 114 17.84 20.87 -1.00
N ASP A 115 18.22 19.59 -1.07
CA ASP A 115 18.64 18.91 -2.30
C ASP A 115 18.13 17.44 -2.42
N SER A 116 17.22 16.97 -1.56
CA SER A 116 16.69 15.59 -1.66
C SER A 116 15.20 15.41 -1.35
N VAL A 117 14.61 14.38 -1.95
CA VAL A 117 13.20 13.99 -1.81
C VAL A 117 13.08 12.51 -1.46
N GLU A 118 12.09 12.18 -0.64
CA GLU A 118 11.78 10.79 -0.28
C GLU A 118 10.31 10.42 -0.53
N PHE A 119 10.10 9.15 -0.89
CA PHE A 119 8.77 8.58 -0.99
C PHE A 119 8.10 8.48 0.37
N THR A 120 6.78 8.73 0.40
CA THR A 120 5.98 8.41 1.57
C THR A 120 6.00 6.90 1.83
N PRO A 121 5.77 6.44 3.08
CA PRO A 121 5.79 5.00 3.36
C PRO A 121 4.86 4.17 2.48
N ILE A 122 3.66 4.68 2.15
CA ILE A 122 2.74 3.96 1.27
C ILE A 122 3.20 3.94 -0.19
N ALA A 123 3.89 4.99 -0.66
CA ALA A 123 4.52 4.98 -1.97
C ALA A 123 5.64 3.94 -2.04
N ARG A 124 6.41 3.76 -0.96
CA ARG A 124 7.44 2.70 -0.88
C ARG A 124 6.82 1.31 -0.95
N ASP A 125 5.75 1.08 -0.19
CA ASP A 125 5.01 -0.20 -0.22
C ASP A 125 4.42 -0.47 -1.63
N PHE A 126 3.94 0.57 -2.33
CA PHE A 126 3.48 0.46 -3.72
C PHE A 126 4.60 0.15 -4.71
N LEU A 127 5.74 0.82 -4.60
CA LEU A 127 6.89 0.57 -5.46
C LEU A 127 7.46 -0.84 -5.24
N GLU A 128 7.39 -1.35 -4.02
CA GLU A 128 7.71 -2.76 -3.72
C GLU A 128 6.72 -3.70 -4.40
N TRP A 129 5.42 -3.41 -4.39
CA TRP A 129 4.43 -4.17 -5.16
C TRP A 129 4.77 -4.18 -6.67
N LYS A 130 5.06 -3.02 -7.25
CA LYS A 130 5.46 -2.91 -8.67
C LYS A 130 6.77 -3.61 -8.99
N ALA A 131 7.73 -3.60 -8.06
CA ALA A 131 8.97 -4.36 -8.21
C ALA A 131 8.71 -5.86 -8.39
N ARG A 132 7.75 -6.41 -7.64
CA ARG A 132 7.38 -7.84 -7.71
C ARG A 132 6.65 -8.19 -9.01
N GLU A 133 5.77 -7.31 -9.47
CA GLU A 133 5.10 -7.48 -10.77
C GLU A 133 6.11 -7.51 -11.93
N LEU A 134 7.16 -6.68 -11.88
CA LEU A 134 8.19 -6.63 -12.91
C LEU A 134 9.18 -7.82 -12.88
N ALA A 135 9.25 -8.55 -11.76
CA ALA A 135 10.12 -9.71 -11.60
C ALA A 135 9.45 -11.03 -11.99
N THR A 136 8.15 -11.00 -12.32
CA THR A 136 7.32 -12.15 -12.72
C THR A 136 7.21 -12.22 -14.24
#